data_AF-A0A6M5YLQ5-F1
#
_entry.id   AF-A0A6M5YLQ5-F1
#
_cell.length_a   1.000
_cell.length_b   1.000
_cell.length_c   1.000
_cell.angle_alpha   90.00
_cell.angle_beta   90.00
_cell.angle_gamma   90.00
#
_symmetry.space_group_name_H-M   'P 1'
#
loop_
_entity.id
_entity.type
_entity.pdbx_description
1 polymer ?
#
loop_
_entity_poly.entity_id
_entity_poly.type
_entity_poly.pdbx_seq_one_letter_code
_entity_poly.pdbx_strand_id
1 'polypeptide(L)'
;MAANHLIYPVEGDNKTRQAPDVFVAFGRPQIERGSYRVWEEGGTFPHVIFEVWSPGNRYADMQAKFSFYEKYGAEEYYIPYPEFPAHAEGYRRQEGALVRIEEMDGYVSPRLGVRFSLARGQLAVLDSAGHPMRTAAEIAAELDAAERHVQEQKERAEREQKKAEAETERAARLAAKLRELGVDPDVV
;
A
#
# COMPACT_ATOMS: atom_id res chain seq x y z
N MET A 1 -12.28 8.29 1.33
CA MET A 1 -12.14 9.76 1.41
C MET A 1 -10.77 10.12 0.88
N ALA A 2 -10.66 10.97 -0.15
CA ALA A 2 -9.40 11.53 -0.61
C ALA A 2 -9.26 12.94 -0.02
N ALA A 3 -8.88 13.02 1.25
CA ALA A 3 -8.45 14.28 1.83
C ALA A 3 -6.95 14.39 1.57
N ASN A 4 -6.52 15.43 0.84
CA ASN A 4 -5.11 15.81 0.79
C ASN A 4 -4.63 15.97 2.24
N HIS A 5 -3.75 15.10 2.69
CA HIS A 5 -3.38 15.01 4.09
C HIS A 5 -2.41 16.15 4.44
N LEU A 6 -2.98 17.32 4.73
CA LEU A 6 -2.25 18.57 4.94
C LEU A 6 -1.33 18.49 6.17
N ILE A 7 -0.11 18.98 6.00
CA ILE A 7 0.86 19.22 7.08
C ILE A 7 0.79 20.68 7.50
N TYR A 8 0.58 20.92 8.79
CA TYR A 8 0.63 22.24 9.43
C TYR A 8 1.84 22.28 10.37
N PRO A 9 2.91 23.02 10.02
CA PRO A 9 4.12 23.06 10.82
C PRO A 9 4.10 24.12 11.94
N VAL A 10 3.16 25.06 11.91
CA VAL A 10 3.09 26.17 12.87
C VAL A 10 1.73 26.18 13.56
N GLU A 11 1.73 26.13 14.88
CA GLU A 11 0.49 26.19 15.68
C GLU A 11 -0.18 27.56 15.53
N GLY A 12 -1.50 27.55 15.31
CA GLY A 12 -2.29 28.78 15.12
C GLY A 12 -2.24 29.40 13.72
N ASP A 13 -1.36 28.93 12.83
CA ASP A 13 -1.29 29.40 11.43
C ASP A 13 -1.89 28.36 10.47
N ASN A 14 -3.09 28.63 9.96
CA ASN A 14 -3.78 27.76 9.01
C ASN A 14 -3.42 28.02 7.53
N LYS A 15 -2.56 29.00 7.25
CA LYS A 15 -2.13 29.38 5.90
C LYS A 15 -0.82 28.73 5.53
N THR A 16 0.10 28.62 6.49
CA THR A 16 1.33 27.85 6.32
C THR A 16 1.02 26.36 6.38
N ARG A 17 0.83 25.74 5.21
CA ARG A 17 0.54 24.32 5.08
C ARG A 17 0.97 23.78 3.73
N GLN A 18 1.24 22.48 3.69
CA GLN A 18 1.55 21.77 2.45
C GLN A 18 0.93 20.37 2.48
N ALA A 19 0.41 19.91 1.35
CA ALA A 19 0.00 18.52 1.18
C ALA A 19 1.06 17.82 0.30
N PRO A 20 1.81 16.85 0.85
CA PRO A 20 2.60 15.93 0.04
C PRO A 20 1.70 14.83 -0.53
N ASP A 21 2.21 14.12 -1.54
CA ASP A 21 1.55 12.90 -2.02
C ASP A 21 1.69 11.76 -1.00
N VAL A 22 2.89 11.61 -0.42
CA VAL A 22 3.16 10.67 0.66
C VAL A 22 4.12 11.28 1.67
N PHE A 23 3.91 10.98 2.95
CA PHE A 23 4.91 11.24 3.98
C PHE A 23 5.01 10.10 4.97
N VAL A 24 6.14 10.00 5.67
CA VAL A 24 6.38 9.03 6.74
C VAL A 24 6.87 9.75 7.99
N ALA A 25 6.21 9.51 9.12
CA ALA A 25 6.58 10.05 10.42
C ALA A 25 6.85 8.90 11.41
N PHE A 26 8.12 8.70 11.76
CA PHE A 26 8.52 7.62 12.66
C PHE A 26 8.21 7.93 14.12
N GLY A 27 7.98 6.87 14.90
CA GLY A 27 7.72 6.96 16.33
C GLY A 27 6.44 7.70 16.70
N ARG A 28 5.51 7.88 15.75
CA ARG A 28 4.18 8.48 15.97
C ARG A 28 3.11 7.37 16.02
N PRO A 29 2.04 7.54 16.82
CA PRO A 29 0.98 6.55 16.88
C PRO A 29 0.22 6.47 15.54
N GLN A 30 -0.13 5.24 15.15
CA GLN A 30 -0.95 4.98 13.96
C GLN A 30 -2.43 5.20 14.28
N ILE A 31 -2.85 6.46 14.24
CA ILE A 31 -4.23 6.89 14.45
C ILE A 31 -4.78 7.55 13.19
N GLU A 32 -6.10 7.48 13.01
CA GLU A 32 -6.77 8.25 11.97
C GLU A 32 -6.71 9.74 12.31
N ARG A 33 -6.39 10.56 11.31
CA ARG A 33 -6.17 11.99 11.46
C ARG A 33 -6.62 12.71 10.19
N GLY A 34 -7.31 13.84 10.36
CA GLY A 34 -7.73 14.67 9.23
C GLY A 34 -6.61 15.55 8.67
N SER A 35 -5.60 15.87 9.48
CA SER A 35 -4.39 16.62 9.10
C SER A 35 -3.22 16.25 10.02
N TYR A 36 -2.00 16.46 9.54
CA TYR A 36 -0.79 16.31 10.34
C TYR A 36 -0.40 17.66 10.94
N ARG A 37 -0.72 17.87 12.21
CA ARG A 37 -0.42 19.10 12.95
C ARG A 37 0.81 18.87 13.82
N VAL A 38 1.94 19.48 13.47
CA VAL A 38 3.26 19.16 14.05
C VAL A 38 3.27 19.29 15.59
N TRP A 39 2.52 20.24 16.15
CA TRP A 39 2.41 20.41 17.61
C TRP A 39 1.68 19.26 18.32
N GLU A 40 0.72 18.61 17.65
CA GLU A 40 0.05 17.40 18.16
C GLU A 40 0.94 16.16 18.03
N GLU A 41 1.95 16.23 17.17
CA GLU A 41 2.93 15.17 16.91
C GLU A 41 4.21 15.35 17.72
N GLY A 42 4.14 16.08 18.84
CA GLY A 42 5.28 16.32 19.72
C GLY A 42 6.40 17.13 19.06
N GLY A 43 6.05 18.06 18.17
CA GLY A 43 7.00 18.91 17.45
C GLY A 43 7.73 18.20 16.31
N THR A 44 7.34 16.97 15.98
CA THR A 44 8.03 16.16 14.97
C THR A 44 7.45 16.40 13.58
N PHE A 45 8.21 17.03 12.70
CA PHE A 45 7.89 17.10 11.27
C PHE A 45 8.02 15.71 10.61
N PRO A 46 7.27 15.39 9.55
CA PRO A 46 7.47 14.13 8.84
C PRO A 46 8.92 13.96 8.35
N HIS A 47 9.46 12.77 8.50
CA HIS A 47 10.88 12.51 8.26
C HIS A 47 11.15 12.31 6.76
N VAL A 48 10.26 11.59 6.07
CA VAL A 48 10.40 11.29 4.65
C VAL A 48 9.19 11.84 3.90
N ILE A 49 9.44 12.55 2.81
CA ILE A 49 8.42 13.13 1.93
C ILE A 49 8.59 12.60 0.50
N PHE A 50 7.48 12.28 -0.16
CA PHE A 50 7.43 12.02 -1.60
C PHE A 50 6.48 12.99 -2.30
N GLU A 51 6.90 13.47 -3.47
CA GLU A 51 6.11 14.27 -4.40
C GLU A 51 6.26 13.70 -5.80
N VAL A 52 5.21 13.09 -6.34
CA VAL A 52 5.22 12.49 -7.67
C VAL A 52 5.16 13.60 -8.71
N TRP A 53 6.15 13.63 -9.62
CA TRP A 53 6.11 14.56 -10.73
C TRP A 53 5.01 14.17 -11.72
N SER A 54 4.21 15.16 -12.14
CA SER A 54 3.25 15.04 -13.24
C SER A 54 3.54 16.08 -14.32
N PRO A 55 3.23 15.84 -15.61
CA PRO A 55 3.46 16.79 -16.71
C PRO A 55 2.84 18.18 -16.51
N GLY A 56 1.78 18.26 -15.70
CA GLY A 56 1.12 19.53 -15.37
C GLY A 56 1.80 20.35 -14.27
N ASN A 57 2.80 19.79 -13.58
CA ASN A 57 3.48 20.46 -12.48
C ASN A 57 4.34 21.62 -13.00
N ARG A 58 4.23 22.77 -12.35
CA ARG A 58 5.09 23.92 -12.64
C ARG A 58 6.34 23.85 -11.77
N TYR A 59 7.48 24.18 -12.34
CA TYR A 59 8.75 24.22 -11.61
C TYR A 59 8.69 25.09 -10.35
N ALA A 60 8.05 26.26 -10.44
CA ALA A 60 7.90 27.18 -9.30
C ALA A 60 7.15 26.54 -8.12
N ASP A 61 6.12 25.73 -8.39
CA ASP A 61 5.34 25.05 -7.36
C ASP A 61 6.20 23.98 -6.66
N MET A 62 7.01 23.25 -7.42
CA MET A 62 7.93 22.24 -6.89
C MET A 62 9.07 22.86 -6.07
N GLN A 63 9.58 24.02 -6.48
CA GLN A 63 10.56 24.77 -5.69
C GLN A 63 9.99 25.34 -4.39
N ALA A 64 8.74 25.80 -4.42
CA ALA A 64 8.04 26.22 -3.19
C ALA A 64 7.85 25.03 -2.23
N LYS A 65 7.45 23.86 -2.73
CA LYS A 65 7.37 22.61 -1.95
C LYS A 65 8.71 22.21 -1.36
N PHE A 66 9.77 22.17 -2.17
CA PHE A 66 11.13 21.90 -1.72
C PHE A 66 11.53 22.82 -0.57
N SER A 67 11.37 24.13 -0.75
CA SER A 67 11.72 25.14 0.25
C SER A 67 10.91 24.98 1.55
N PHE A 68 9.63 24.60 1.44
CA PHE A 68 8.79 24.29 2.58
C PHE A 68 9.33 23.09 3.37
N TYR A 69 9.62 21.97 2.71
CA TYR A 69 10.11 20.76 3.37
C TYR A 69 11.51 20.94 3.96
N GLU A 70 12.39 21.66 3.27
CA GLU A 70 13.71 22.05 3.78
C GLU A 70 13.59 22.88 5.06
N LYS A 71 12.74 23.92 5.03
CA LYS A 71 12.55 24.83 6.16
C LYS A 71 12.02 24.14 7.41
N TYR A 72 11.07 23.22 7.27
CA TYR A 72 10.34 22.65 8.40
C TYR A 72 10.87 21.32 8.94
N GLY A 73 11.88 20.74 8.30
CA GLY A 73 12.66 19.65 8.92
C GLY A 73 12.50 18.28 8.27
N ALA A 74 12.01 18.18 7.02
CA ALA A 74 12.07 16.91 6.29
C ALA A 74 13.50 16.39 6.22
N GLU A 75 13.74 15.13 6.53
CA GLU A 75 15.09 14.55 6.49
C GLU A 75 15.42 13.94 5.14
N GLU A 76 14.42 13.41 4.45
CA GLU A 76 14.53 12.84 3.13
C GLU A 76 13.38 13.35 2.26
N TYR A 77 13.69 13.73 1.02
CA TYR A 77 12.70 14.20 0.05
C TYR A 77 12.97 13.56 -1.30
N TYR A 78 11.96 12.86 -1.84
CA TYR A 78 12.08 12.15 -3.11
C TYR A 78 11.02 12.61 -4.11
N ILE A 79 11.45 12.80 -5.35
CA ILE A 79 10.58 13.18 -6.47
C ILE A 79 10.67 12.10 -7.54
N PRO A 80 9.76 11.11 -7.53
CA PRO A 80 9.69 10.13 -8.61
C PRO A 80 9.05 10.74 -9.87
N TYR A 81 9.60 10.40 -11.02
CA TYR A 81 9.11 10.70 -12.36
C TYR A 81 8.72 9.35 -12.98
N PRO A 82 7.47 8.89 -12.81
CA PRO A 82 7.07 7.53 -13.20
C PRO A 82 6.90 7.35 -14.71
N GLU A 83 6.82 8.44 -15.48
CA GLU A 83 6.69 8.39 -16.94
C GLU A 83 7.93 7.81 -17.60
N PHE A 84 7.75 7.00 -18.63
CA PHE A 84 8.86 6.34 -19.31
C PHE A 84 9.68 7.34 -20.17
N PRO A 85 11.01 7.35 -20.09
CA PRO A 85 11.83 6.56 -19.16
C PRO A 85 11.77 7.14 -17.74
N ALA A 86 11.52 6.26 -16.77
CA ALA A 86 11.36 6.68 -15.38
C ALA A 86 12.66 7.25 -14.81
N HIS A 87 12.51 8.25 -13.94
CA HIS A 87 13.59 8.91 -13.23
C HIS A 87 13.18 9.16 -11.78
N ALA A 88 14.14 9.50 -10.92
CA ALA A 88 13.88 9.99 -9.58
C ALA A 88 14.93 11.02 -9.20
N GLU A 89 14.50 12.09 -8.54
CA GLU A 89 15.39 12.93 -7.76
C GLU A 89 15.25 12.63 -6.28
N GLY A 90 16.33 12.79 -5.54
CA GLY A 90 16.33 12.60 -4.09
C GLY A 90 17.19 13.63 -3.40
N TYR A 91 16.83 13.96 -2.18
CA TYR A 91 17.54 14.90 -1.33
C TYR A 91 17.57 14.37 0.10
N ARG A 92 18.72 14.54 0.77
CA ARG A 92 18.90 14.15 2.16
C ARG A 92 19.38 15.35 2.97
N ARG A 93 18.83 15.52 4.15
CA ARG A 93 19.22 16.59 5.07
C ARG A 93 20.66 16.39 5.55
N GLN A 94 21.48 17.41 5.37
CA GLN A 94 22.85 17.49 5.87
C GLN A 94 23.08 18.92 6.36
N GLU A 95 23.58 19.07 7.59
CA GLU A 95 23.88 20.39 8.19
C GLU A 95 22.73 21.41 8.11
N GLY A 96 21.48 20.92 8.17
CA GLY A 96 20.29 21.77 8.15
C GLY A 96 19.70 22.06 6.76
N ALA A 97 20.34 21.63 5.67
CA ALA A 97 19.84 21.82 4.30
C ALA A 97 19.55 20.49 3.60
N LEU A 98 18.63 20.47 2.64
CA LEU A 98 18.37 19.31 1.77
C LEU A 98 19.41 19.28 0.65
N VAL A 99 20.31 18.30 0.70
CA VAL A 99 21.39 18.13 -0.28
C VAL A 99 21.00 17.06 -1.29
N ARG A 100 21.16 17.35 -2.58
CA ARG A 100 20.86 16.43 -3.68
C ARG A 100 21.65 15.13 -3.56
N ILE A 101 20.98 14.01 -3.78
CA ILE A 101 21.58 12.69 -3.97
C ILE A 101 21.97 12.60 -5.45
N GLU A 102 23.25 12.36 -5.72
CA GLU A 102 23.79 12.38 -7.09
C GLU A 102 23.28 11.21 -7.94
N GLU A 103 23.26 10.00 -7.37
CA GLU A 103 22.81 8.78 -8.02
C GLU A 103 21.65 8.18 -7.24
N MET A 104 20.49 8.06 -7.90
CA MET A 104 19.29 7.47 -7.31
C MET A 104 19.16 5.98 -7.64
N ASP A 105 19.70 5.51 -8.76
CA ASP A 105 19.67 4.08 -9.07
C ASP A 105 20.58 3.31 -8.10
N GLY A 106 19.97 2.39 -7.34
CA GLY A 106 20.65 1.67 -6.27
C GLY A 106 20.76 2.43 -4.94
N TYR A 107 20.29 3.69 -4.84
CA TYR A 107 20.29 4.43 -3.59
C TYR A 107 19.37 3.77 -2.56
N VAL A 108 19.84 3.68 -1.30
CA VAL A 108 19.08 3.13 -0.17
C VAL A 108 18.70 4.25 0.78
N SER A 109 17.41 4.43 1.02
CA SER A 109 16.90 5.39 2.02
C SER A 109 17.36 4.97 3.42
N PRO A 110 18.13 5.81 4.16
CA PRO A 110 18.50 5.51 5.53
C PRO A 110 17.32 5.36 6.49
N ARG A 111 16.25 6.14 6.31
CA ARG A 111 15.06 6.08 7.17
C ARG A 111 14.14 4.91 6.84
N LEU A 112 13.93 4.60 5.56
CA LEU A 112 13.00 3.56 5.13
C LEU A 112 13.65 2.18 4.97
N GLY A 113 14.97 2.13 4.73
CA GLY A 113 15.67 0.88 4.41
C GLY A 113 15.32 0.29 3.03
N VAL A 114 14.64 1.07 2.18
CA VAL A 114 14.25 0.66 0.82
C VAL A 114 15.26 1.15 -0.21
N ARG A 115 15.45 0.38 -1.27
CA ARG A 115 16.36 0.69 -2.38
C ARG A 115 15.61 1.13 -3.62
N PHE A 116 16.00 2.24 -4.22
CA PHE A 116 15.47 2.69 -5.51
C PHE A 116 16.17 1.93 -6.65
N SER A 117 15.40 1.57 -7.68
CA SER A 117 15.89 0.92 -8.90
C SER A 117 15.26 1.61 -10.11
N LEU A 118 16.08 2.07 -11.05
CA LEU A 118 15.66 2.72 -12.31
C LEU A 118 15.94 1.84 -13.54
N ALA A 119 16.12 0.53 -13.32
CA ALA A 119 16.48 -0.44 -14.35
C ALA A 119 15.49 -0.46 -15.53
N ARG A 120 16.03 -0.46 -16.76
CA ARG A 120 15.27 -0.54 -18.02
C ARG A 120 14.22 0.58 -18.18
N GLY A 121 14.47 1.76 -17.59
CA GLY A 121 13.57 2.91 -17.67
C GLY A 121 12.30 2.75 -16.84
N GLN A 122 12.31 1.86 -15.84
CA GLN A 122 11.21 1.66 -14.90
C GLN A 122 11.68 1.97 -13.48
N LEU A 123 10.85 2.68 -12.72
CA LEU A 123 11.08 2.91 -11.31
C LEU A 123 10.47 1.78 -10.48
N ALA A 124 11.30 1.17 -9.64
CA ALA A 124 10.89 0.22 -8.61
C ALA A 124 11.51 0.60 -7.26
N VAL A 125 10.77 0.33 -6.19
CA VAL A 125 11.27 0.40 -4.81
C VAL A 125 11.41 -1.03 -4.32
N LEU A 126 12.61 -1.38 -3.85
CA LEU A 126 12.95 -2.72 -3.39
C LEU A 126 13.06 -2.72 -1.86
N ASP A 127 12.56 -3.77 -1.23
CA ASP A 127 12.74 -3.98 0.21
C ASP A 127 14.19 -4.28 0.58
N SER A 128 14.46 -4.45 1.88
CA SER A 128 15.80 -4.76 2.39
C SER A 128 16.35 -6.13 1.95
N ALA A 129 15.49 -7.03 1.48
CA ALA A 129 15.87 -8.32 0.90
C ALA A 129 16.06 -8.24 -0.63
N GLY A 130 15.78 -7.09 -1.24
CA GLY A 130 15.91 -6.84 -2.67
C GLY A 130 14.68 -7.21 -3.50
N HIS A 131 13.54 -7.51 -2.88
CA HIS A 131 12.31 -7.80 -3.60
C HIS A 131 11.55 -6.51 -3.95
N PRO A 132 10.92 -6.43 -5.14
CA PRO A 132 10.04 -5.32 -5.48
C PRO A 132 8.89 -5.19 -4.48
N MET A 133 8.70 -3.98 -3.96
CA MET A 133 7.54 -3.65 -3.15
C MET A 133 6.31 -3.55 -4.05
N ARG A 134 5.24 -4.22 -3.65
CA ARG A 134 3.94 -4.15 -4.34
C ARG A 134 3.30 -2.79 -4.16
N THR A 135 2.66 -2.32 -5.21
CA THR A 135 1.78 -1.16 -5.19
C THR A 135 0.45 -1.49 -4.50
N ALA A 136 -0.27 -0.48 -4.04
CA ALA A 136 -1.61 -0.68 -3.46
C ALA A 136 -2.59 -1.35 -4.45
N ALA A 137 -2.46 -1.06 -5.75
CA ALA A 137 -3.29 -1.65 -6.79
C ALA A 137 -3.01 -3.15 -6.96
N GLU A 138 -1.74 -3.56 -6.93
CA GLU A 138 -1.35 -4.97 -6.99
C GLU A 138 -1.86 -5.72 -5.76
N ILE A 139 -1.69 -5.14 -4.56
CA ILE A 139 -2.20 -5.73 -3.31
C ILE A 139 -3.73 -5.90 -3.37
N ALA A 140 -4.46 -4.88 -3.84
CA ALA A 140 -5.91 -4.96 -3.97
C ALA A 140 -6.34 -6.04 -4.97
N ALA A 141 -5.69 -6.11 -6.14
CA ALA A 141 -6.00 -7.12 -7.15
C ALA A 141 -5.74 -8.55 -6.65
N GLU A 142 -4.68 -8.76 -5.88
CA GLU A 142 -4.38 -10.05 -5.24
C GLU A 142 -5.40 -10.41 -4.16
N LEU A 143 -5.81 -9.45 -3.33
CA LEU A 143 -6.86 -9.67 -2.33
C LEU A 143 -8.19 -10.07 -2.99
N ASP A 144 -8.61 -9.34 -4.03
CA ASP A 144 -9.82 -9.66 -4.80
C ASP A 144 -9.75 -11.05 -5.44
N ALA A 145 -8.58 -11.43 -5.96
CA ALA A 145 -8.36 -12.76 -6.52
C ALA A 145 -8.42 -13.85 -5.44
N ALA A 146 -7.83 -13.62 -4.27
CA ALA A 146 -7.86 -14.55 -3.16
C ALA A 146 -9.29 -14.73 -2.61
N GLU A 147 -10.06 -13.66 -2.47
CA GLU A 147 -11.46 -13.70 -2.04
C GLU A 147 -12.33 -14.52 -3.01
N ARG A 148 -12.17 -14.29 -4.32
CA ARG A 148 -12.85 -15.09 -5.35
C ARG A 148 -12.50 -16.57 -5.23
N HIS A 149 -11.22 -16.90 -5.07
CA HIS A 149 -10.79 -18.27 -4.89
C HIS A 149 -11.41 -18.92 -3.65
N VAL A 150 -11.44 -18.23 -2.51
CA VAL A 150 -12.07 -18.74 -1.28
C VAL A 150 -13.56 -18.96 -1.48
N GLN A 151 -14.24 -18.04 -2.17
CA GLN A 151 -15.68 -18.16 -2.45
C GLN A 151 -15.99 -19.35 -3.36
N GLU A 152 -15.22 -19.53 -4.44
CA GLU A 152 -15.38 -20.66 -5.35
C GLU A 152 -15.14 -22.01 -4.64
N GLN A 153 -14.15 -22.09 -3.75
CA GLN A 153 -13.90 -23.29 -2.96
C GLN A 153 -15.05 -23.58 -2.00
N LYS A 154 -15.63 -22.58 -1.34
CA LYS A 154 -16.81 -22.74 -0.48
C LYS A 154 -18.02 -23.24 -1.27
N GLU A 155 -18.33 -22.62 -2.39
CA GLU A 155 -19.46 -23.03 -3.23
C GLU A 155 -19.30 -24.46 -3.75
N ARG A 156 -18.07 -24.85 -4.10
CA ARG A 156 -17.78 -26.21 -4.52
C ARG A 156 -17.98 -27.20 -3.37
N ALA A 157 -17.44 -26.90 -2.19
CA ALA A 157 -17.60 -27.75 -1.00
C ALA A 157 -19.09 -27.90 -0.62
N GLU A 158 -19.87 -26.81 -0.64
CA GLU A 158 -21.32 -26.86 -0.38
C GLU A 158 -22.08 -27.69 -1.42
N ARG A 159 -21.70 -27.58 -2.71
CA ARG A 159 -22.31 -28.39 -3.77
C ARG A 159 -21.99 -29.86 -3.61
N GLU A 160 -20.75 -30.19 -3.25
CA GLU A 160 -20.34 -31.57 -2.98
C GLU A 160 -21.05 -32.14 -1.75
N GLN A 161 -21.17 -31.36 -0.68
CA GLN A 161 -21.91 -31.75 0.52
C GLN A 161 -23.41 -32.01 0.22
N LYS A 162 -24.07 -31.09 -0.48
CA LYS A 162 -25.48 -31.26 -0.89
C LYS A 162 -25.70 -32.51 -1.75
N LYS A 163 -24.73 -32.83 -2.63
CA LYS A 163 -24.78 -34.06 -3.43
C LYS A 163 -24.65 -35.31 -2.56
N ALA A 164 -23.70 -35.33 -1.63
CA ALA A 164 -23.51 -36.44 -0.71
C ALA A 164 -24.74 -36.66 0.19
N GLU A 165 -25.35 -35.59 0.69
CA GLU A 165 -26.60 -35.64 1.48
C GLU A 165 -27.78 -36.16 0.65
N ALA A 166 -27.93 -35.70 -0.59
CA ALA A 166 -28.99 -36.19 -1.48
C ALA A 166 -28.80 -37.66 -1.87
N GLU A 167 -27.55 -38.11 -2.04
CA GLU A 167 -27.24 -39.50 -2.33
C GLU A 167 -27.50 -40.41 -1.12
N THR A 168 -27.10 -39.99 0.09
CA THR A 168 -27.41 -40.71 1.33
C THR A 168 -28.92 -40.80 1.58
N GLU A 169 -29.68 -39.72 1.33
CA GLU A 169 -31.14 -39.76 1.45
C GLU A 169 -31.79 -40.70 0.43
N ARG A 170 -31.31 -40.69 -0.83
CA ARG A 170 -31.80 -41.63 -1.87
C ARG A 170 -31.49 -43.07 -1.51
N ALA A 171 -30.27 -43.36 -1.06
CA ALA A 171 -29.87 -44.69 -0.63
C ALA A 171 -30.74 -45.18 0.54
N ALA A 172 -31.00 -44.32 1.53
CA ALA A 172 -31.86 -44.64 2.67
C ALA A 172 -33.31 -44.94 2.23
N ARG A 173 -33.88 -44.16 1.30
CA ARG A 173 -35.23 -44.40 0.75
C ARG A 173 -35.31 -45.71 -0.05
N LEU A 174 -34.29 -46.01 -0.86
CA LEU A 174 -34.23 -47.26 -1.62
C LEU A 174 -34.10 -48.47 -0.69
N ALA A 175 -33.24 -48.40 0.33
CA ALA A 175 -33.08 -49.44 1.33
C ALA A 175 -34.40 -49.70 2.08
N ALA A 176 -35.13 -48.65 2.48
CA ALA A 176 -36.44 -48.79 3.11
C ALA A 176 -37.45 -49.52 2.21
N LYS A 177 -37.49 -49.16 0.92
CA LYS A 177 -38.38 -49.80 -0.07
C LYS A 177 -38.03 -51.27 -0.35
N LEU A 178 -36.74 -51.62 -0.35
CA LEU A 178 -36.29 -53.01 -0.48
C LEU A 178 -36.74 -53.86 0.71
N ARG A 179 -36.63 -53.32 1.93
CA ARG A 179 -37.13 -53.99 3.15
C ARG A 179 -38.64 -54.21 3.11
N GLU A 180 -39.42 -53.25 2.62
CA GLU A 180 -40.88 -53.42 2.41
C GLU A 180 -41.22 -54.55 1.42
N LEU A 181 -40.35 -54.78 0.42
CA LEU A 181 -40.50 -55.86 -0.54
C LEU A 181 -39.96 -57.21 -0.05
N GLY A 182 -39.49 -57.30 1.20
CA GLY A 182 -38.96 -58.52 1.82
C GLY A 182 -37.53 -58.88 1.41
N VAL A 183 -36.80 -57.94 0.79
CA VAL A 183 -35.38 -58.11 0.43
C VAL A 183 -34.53 -57.38 1.48
N ASP A 184 -33.59 -58.08 2.10
CA ASP A 184 -32.66 -57.48 3.05
C ASP A 184 -31.52 -56.77 2.28
N PRO A 185 -31.44 -55.42 2.34
CA PRO A 185 -30.47 -54.64 1.56
C PRO A 185 -29.03 -54.73 2.10
N ASP A 186 -28.81 -55.33 3.29
CA ASP A 186 -27.48 -55.40 3.93
C ASP A 186 -26.76 -56.75 3.67
N VAL A 187 -27.34 -57.61 2.83
CA VAL A 187 -26.85 -59.00 2.55
C VAL A 187 -26.58 -59.27 1.06
N VAL A 188 -26.69 -58.24 0.20
CA VAL A 188 -26.38 -58.30 -1.24
C VAL A 188 -25.05 -57.62 -1.55
#